data_AF-A0A535EVI5-F1
#
_entry.id   AF-A0A535EVI5-F1
#
_cell.length_a   1.000
_cell.length_b   1.000
_cell.length_c   1.000
_cell.angle_alpha   90.00
_cell.angle_beta   90.00
_cell.angle_gamma   90.00
#
_symmetry.space_group_name_H-M   'P 1'
#
loop_
_entity.id
_entity.type
_entity.pdbx_description
1 polymer ?
#
loop_
_entity_poly.entity_id
_entity_poly.type
_entity_poly.pdbx_seq_one_letter_code
_entity_poly.pdbx_strand_id
1 'polypeptide(L)'
;MLPRPSRRVAAVLGALALAAGAATLGTFPAQASPTSATTLVVNANQPLRAVTHVASGGLYGLDTATIPADSLVEPLHPNTFVQMAPGGSQLPNGEPVPGGDALVVAPEAAKAGAKVVIRMPDWYPNFPYKWISWSNWLSAVDTQLAKVRASGATNIAAWELWNEPDFTWDTTNAGSFDAGWARTYAEVRSKDPTTPIQGPSFTHWDVNLMTPFLDDAIANKAVPNIVSWHELGGASTIAA
;
A
#
# COMPACT_ATOMS: atom_id res chain seq x y z
N MET A 1 -88.27 -11.23 67.59
CA MET A 1 -87.36 -12.40 67.60
C MET A 1 -86.93 -12.66 66.17
N LEU A 2 -85.65 -12.44 65.85
CA LEU A 2 -85.12 -12.40 64.48
C LEU A 2 -85.26 -13.74 63.72
N PRO A 3 -85.56 -13.67 62.41
CA PRO A 3 -85.08 -14.66 61.46
C PRO A 3 -84.30 -14.04 60.28
N ARG A 4 -83.02 -14.45 60.22
CA ARG A 4 -82.20 -14.90 59.08
C ARG A 4 -82.22 -14.12 57.75
N PRO A 5 -81.04 -13.68 57.25
CA PRO A 5 -80.89 -13.17 55.90
C PRO A 5 -80.66 -14.30 54.88
N SER A 6 -81.43 -14.33 53.80
CA SER A 6 -81.17 -15.17 52.62
C SER A 6 -80.36 -14.37 51.61
N ARG A 7 -79.07 -14.70 51.43
CA ARG A 7 -78.20 -14.13 50.40
C ARG A 7 -78.45 -14.81 49.05
N ARG A 8 -78.76 -14.02 48.03
CA ARG A 8 -78.68 -14.40 46.61
C ARG A 8 -77.32 -13.95 46.04
N VAL A 9 -76.64 -14.88 45.35
CA VAL A 9 -75.92 -14.81 44.04
C VAL A 9 -75.21 -13.49 43.71
N ALA A 10 -73.93 -13.35 43.28
CA ALA A 10 -72.91 -14.13 42.58
C ALA A 10 -71.52 -13.58 43.06
N ALA A 11 -70.30 -13.93 42.63
CA ALA A 11 -69.74 -14.60 41.46
C ALA A 11 -68.26 -14.96 41.79
N VAL A 12 -67.59 -15.54 40.79
CA VAL A 12 -66.14 -15.63 40.57
C VAL A 12 -65.47 -16.94 41.01
N LEU A 13 -65.41 -17.83 40.03
CA LEU A 13 -64.44 -18.91 39.89
C LEU A 13 -63.01 -18.36 40.01
N GLY A 14 -62.28 -18.82 41.01
CA GLY A 14 -60.83 -18.68 41.10
C GLY A 14 -60.20 -20.06 41.17
N ALA A 15 -59.42 -20.42 40.15
CA ALA A 15 -58.31 -21.37 40.24
C ALA A 15 -57.57 -21.48 38.90
N LEU A 16 -56.32 -21.01 38.89
CA LEU A 16 -55.11 -21.57 38.23
C LEU A 16 -55.16 -21.84 36.71
N ALA A 17 -54.17 -21.46 35.89
CA ALA A 17 -52.73 -21.45 36.13
C ALA A 17 -52.01 -20.49 35.17
N LEU A 18 -50.88 -19.94 35.63
CA LEU A 18 -49.93 -19.17 34.85
C LEU A 18 -49.37 -20.03 33.70
N ALA A 19 -49.73 -19.71 32.46
CA ALA A 19 -49.02 -20.22 31.28
C ALA A 19 -49.20 -19.23 30.12
N ALA A 20 -48.29 -18.26 30.02
CA ALA A 20 -47.88 -17.61 28.76
C ALA A 20 -46.86 -16.50 29.07
N GLY A 21 -45.69 -16.90 29.55
CA GLY A 21 -44.54 -16.02 29.72
C GLY A 21 -43.28 -16.69 29.21
N ALA A 22 -43.38 -17.46 28.12
CA ALA A 22 -42.20 -17.90 27.38
C ALA A 22 -41.63 -16.67 26.68
N ALA A 23 -40.81 -15.92 27.42
CA ALA A 23 -39.89 -14.97 26.83
C ALA A 23 -39.09 -15.75 25.78
N THR A 24 -39.31 -15.42 24.51
CA THR A 24 -38.38 -15.73 23.44
C THR A 24 -37.10 -14.95 23.72
N LEU A 25 -36.30 -15.44 24.66
CA LEU A 25 -34.91 -15.07 24.80
C LEU A 25 -34.27 -15.45 23.46
N GLY A 26 -34.07 -14.45 22.60
CA GLY A 26 -33.33 -14.63 21.37
C GLY A 26 -32.03 -15.33 21.71
N THR A 27 -31.79 -16.48 21.11
CA THR A 27 -30.51 -17.18 21.17
C THR A 27 -29.48 -16.29 20.50
N PHE A 28 -28.84 -15.40 21.25
CA PHE A 28 -27.62 -14.76 20.79
C PHE A 28 -26.57 -15.88 20.61
N PRO A 29 -25.83 -15.91 19.49
CA PRO A 29 -24.74 -16.85 19.36
C PRO A 29 -23.80 -16.67 20.54
N ALA A 30 -23.49 -17.76 21.24
CA ALA A 30 -22.54 -17.73 22.33
C ALA A 30 -21.18 -17.25 21.80
N GLN A 31 -20.77 -16.03 22.14
CA GLN A 31 -19.43 -15.57 21.84
C GLN A 31 -18.44 -16.33 22.73
N ALA A 32 -17.41 -16.91 22.13
CA ALA A 32 -16.33 -17.54 22.86
C ALA A 32 -15.68 -16.51 23.81
N SER A 33 -15.32 -16.95 25.01
CA SER A 33 -14.62 -16.08 25.96
C SER A 33 -13.27 -15.64 25.36
N PRO A 34 -12.89 -14.35 25.50
CA PRO A 34 -11.60 -13.88 25.02
C PRO A 34 -10.44 -14.68 25.62
N THR A 35 -9.48 -15.05 24.79
CA THR A 35 -8.20 -15.63 25.22
C THR A 35 -7.10 -14.59 25.02
N SER A 36 -5.89 -14.84 25.54
CA SER A 36 -4.74 -13.99 25.25
C SER A 36 -4.47 -13.88 23.73
N ALA A 37 -4.77 -14.92 22.94
CA ALA A 37 -4.62 -14.91 21.49
C ALA A 37 -5.64 -14.02 20.76
N THR A 38 -6.76 -13.70 21.40
CA THR A 38 -7.85 -12.88 20.83
C THR A 38 -8.02 -11.56 21.58
N THR A 39 -7.05 -11.19 22.43
CA THR A 39 -7.09 -9.96 23.22
C THR A 39 -6.00 -9.01 22.73
N LEU A 40 -6.41 -7.84 22.26
CA LEU A 40 -5.49 -6.75 21.92
C LEU A 40 -5.38 -5.81 23.13
N VAL A 41 -4.17 -5.65 23.67
CA VAL A 41 -3.89 -4.73 24.78
C VAL A 41 -3.28 -3.45 24.23
N VAL A 42 -3.90 -2.30 24.53
CA VAL A 42 -3.44 -0.98 24.07
C VAL A 42 -3.03 -0.13 25.27
N ASN A 43 -1.74 0.20 25.37
CA ASN A 43 -1.21 1.10 26.39
C ASN A 43 -1.27 2.55 25.90
N ALA A 44 -2.40 3.24 26.10
CA ALA A 44 -2.64 4.58 25.57
C ALA A 44 -1.70 5.68 26.13
N ASN A 45 -1.01 5.42 27.24
CA ASN A 45 -0.04 6.33 27.85
C ASN A 45 1.42 6.06 27.43
N GLN A 46 1.65 5.12 26.51
CA GLN A 46 2.97 4.75 25.98
C GLN A 46 3.04 5.08 24.48
N PRO A 47 3.22 6.36 24.10
CA PRO A 47 3.35 6.72 22.69
C PRO A 47 4.63 6.12 22.10
N LEU A 48 4.51 5.46 20.94
CA LEU A 48 5.66 4.91 20.21
C LEU A 48 6.38 5.98 19.37
N ARG A 49 5.62 6.67 18.51
CA ARG A 49 6.06 7.76 17.64
C ARG A 49 4.84 8.56 17.16
N ALA A 50 5.07 9.69 16.50
CA ALA A 50 4.00 10.41 15.82
C ALA A 50 3.34 9.54 14.73
N VAL A 51 2.01 9.65 14.59
CA VAL A 51 1.24 8.96 13.55
C VAL A 51 1.57 9.59 12.20
N THR A 52 2.01 8.75 11.26
CA THR A 52 2.54 9.17 9.95
C THR A 52 1.84 8.52 8.78
N HIS A 53 0.86 7.63 9.03
CA HIS A 53 0.10 6.90 8.00
C HIS A 53 0.99 6.14 7.00
N VAL A 54 2.15 5.62 7.44
CA VAL A 54 3.18 5.04 6.55
C VAL A 54 2.70 3.90 5.64
N ALA A 55 1.62 3.20 6.01
CA ALA A 55 1.03 2.12 5.22
C ALA A 55 -0.17 2.59 4.36
N SER A 56 -0.58 3.86 4.47
CA SER A 56 -1.67 4.42 3.67
C SER A 56 -1.12 4.88 2.31
N GLY A 57 -1.53 4.21 1.25
CA GLY A 57 -1.00 4.44 -0.09
C GLY A 57 -1.36 3.30 -1.04
N GLY A 58 -0.77 3.32 -2.22
CA GLY A 58 -0.97 2.23 -3.18
C GLY A 58 -0.07 2.33 -4.40
N LEU A 59 0.18 1.18 -5.01
CA LEU A 59 0.72 1.07 -6.35
C LEU A 59 -0.42 1.33 -7.35
N TYR A 60 -0.27 2.31 -8.25
CA TYR A 60 -1.31 2.70 -9.20
C TYR A 60 -2.64 3.08 -8.52
N GLY A 61 -2.58 3.61 -7.29
CA GLY A 61 -3.78 4.00 -6.53
C GLY A 61 -4.49 5.25 -7.07
N LEU A 62 -3.80 6.03 -7.90
CA LEU A 62 -4.35 7.17 -8.65
C LEU A 62 -4.09 6.94 -10.13
N ASP A 63 -5.05 7.29 -10.98
CA ASP A 63 -4.93 7.14 -12.43
C ASP A 63 -4.70 8.50 -13.12
N THR A 64 -5.50 9.49 -12.76
CA THR A 64 -5.41 10.86 -13.29
C THR A 64 -5.48 11.88 -12.16
N ALA A 65 -5.42 13.17 -12.50
CA ALA A 65 -5.57 14.27 -11.54
C ALA A 65 -6.96 14.35 -10.86
N THR A 66 -7.91 13.48 -11.24
CA THR A 66 -9.28 13.46 -10.70
C THR A 66 -9.83 12.04 -10.52
N ILE A 67 -9.01 11.01 -10.72
CA ILE A 67 -9.44 9.60 -10.62
C ILE A 67 -8.51 8.85 -9.67
N PRO A 68 -9.04 8.29 -8.57
CA PRO A 68 -10.39 8.48 -8.05
C PRO A 68 -10.65 9.93 -7.60
N ALA A 69 -11.92 10.30 -7.36
CA ALA A 69 -12.27 11.66 -6.94
C ALA A 69 -11.67 12.01 -5.58
N ASP A 70 -11.38 13.30 -5.35
CA ASP A 70 -10.78 13.85 -4.12
C ASP A 70 -11.49 13.33 -2.85
N SER A 71 -12.82 13.22 -2.88
CA SER A 71 -13.65 12.73 -1.75
C SER A 71 -13.42 11.27 -1.37
N LEU A 72 -12.75 10.48 -2.23
CA LEU A 72 -12.35 9.10 -1.97
C LEU A 72 -10.87 9.00 -1.53
N VAL A 73 -10.06 10.02 -1.82
CA VAL A 73 -8.61 10.02 -1.56
C VAL A 73 -8.28 10.76 -0.27
N GLU A 74 -8.70 12.02 -0.15
CA GLU A 74 -8.31 12.89 0.96
C GLU A 74 -8.66 12.33 2.35
N PRO A 75 -9.85 11.74 2.59
CA PRO A 75 -10.20 11.20 3.91
C PRO A 75 -9.34 10.01 4.35
N LEU A 76 -8.60 9.37 3.44
CA LEU A 76 -7.72 8.25 3.76
C LEU A 76 -6.36 8.70 4.31
N HIS A 77 -6.05 9.99 4.23
CA HIS A 77 -4.76 10.56 4.60
C HIS A 77 -3.57 9.76 4.04
N PRO A 78 -3.51 9.53 2.71
CA PRO A 78 -2.44 8.74 2.12
C PRO A 78 -1.08 9.39 2.38
N ASN A 79 -0.08 8.54 2.60
CA ASN A 79 1.30 8.96 2.79
C ASN A 79 2.04 9.00 1.45
N THR A 80 2.03 7.89 0.71
CA THR A 80 2.82 7.74 -0.52
C THR A 80 2.12 6.84 -1.53
N PHE A 81 2.10 7.24 -2.80
CA PHE A 81 1.73 6.40 -3.94
C PHE A 81 2.97 6.02 -4.74
N VAL A 82 2.98 4.80 -5.29
CA VAL A 82 3.98 4.39 -6.30
C VAL A 82 3.32 4.42 -7.66
N GLN A 83 3.92 5.14 -8.60
CA GLN A 83 3.29 5.50 -9.87
C GLN A 83 4.24 5.35 -11.05
N MET A 84 3.66 5.23 -12.24
CA MET A 84 4.39 5.06 -13.48
C MET A 84 5.37 6.23 -13.73
N ALA A 85 6.51 5.90 -14.34
CA ALA A 85 7.41 6.87 -14.95
C ALA A 85 6.69 7.96 -15.78
N PRO A 86 7.12 9.23 -15.74
CA PRO A 86 6.55 10.28 -16.58
C PRO A 86 6.69 10.02 -18.10
N GLY A 87 5.56 9.83 -18.76
CA GLY A 87 5.39 9.37 -20.15
C GLY A 87 5.82 7.93 -20.37
N GLY A 88 5.74 7.10 -19.34
CA GLY A 88 5.85 5.65 -19.47
C GLY A 88 4.68 5.04 -20.23
N SER A 89 4.75 3.73 -20.41
CA SER A 89 3.81 2.99 -21.27
C SER A 89 3.32 1.68 -20.67
N GLN A 90 3.66 1.41 -19.41
CA GLN A 90 3.15 0.25 -18.66
C GLN A 90 1.63 0.21 -18.69
N LEU A 91 1.08 -0.99 -18.89
CA LEU A 91 -0.34 -1.29 -18.72
C LEU A 91 -0.53 -2.00 -17.37
N PRO A 92 -0.67 -1.27 -16.25
CA PRO A 92 -0.87 -1.89 -14.95
C PRO A 92 -2.16 -2.72 -14.96
N ASN A 93 -2.17 -3.88 -14.28
CA ASN A 93 -3.37 -4.68 -14.03
C ASN A 93 -4.26 -5.00 -15.27
N GLY A 94 -3.70 -4.98 -16.48
CA GLY A 94 -4.45 -5.25 -17.71
C GLY A 94 -5.29 -4.09 -18.22
N GLU A 95 -5.02 -2.86 -17.77
CA GLU A 95 -5.67 -1.65 -18.31
C GLU A 95 -5.49 -1.54 -19.84
N PRO A 96 -6.50 -1.05 -20.58
CA PRO A 96 -6.46 -0.99 -22.04
C PRO A 96 -5.55 0.13 -22.56
N VAL A 97 -5.22 1.10 -21.71
CA VAL A 97 -4.32 2.23 -22.00
C VAL A 97 -3.43 2.52 -20.79
N PRO A 98 -2.24 3.12 -20.98
CA PRO A 98 -1.41 3.54 -19.86
C PRO A 98 -2.12 4.56 -18.98
N GLY A 99 -2.03 4.37 -17.67
CA GLY A 99 -2.62 5.22 -16.64
C GLY A 99 -1.64 5.42 -15.48
N GLY A 100 -1.94 6.34 -14.55
CA GLY A 100 -1.12 6.55 -13.35
C GLY A 100 0.28 7.15 -13.60
N ASP A 101 0.44 8.00 -14.63
CA ASP A 101 1.66 8.77 -14.83
C ASP A 101 1.93 9.66 -13.60
N ALA A 102 3.13 9.54 -13.02
CA ALA A 102 3.49 10.21 -11.78
C ALA A 102 3.31 11.74 -11.81
N LEU A 103 3.55 12.41 -12.95
CA LEU A 103 3.35 13.86 -13.06
C LEU A 103 1.89 14.24 -13.31
N VAL A 104 1.10 13.36 -13.92
CA VAL A 104 -0.34 13.57 -14.09
C VAL A 104 -1.06 13.46 -12.74
N VAL A 105 -0.67 12.51 -11.90
CA VAL A 105 -1.31 12.26 -10.59
C VAL A 105 -0.69 13.08 -9.45
N ALA A 106 0.49 13.68 -9.63
CA ALA A 106 1.16 14.46 -8.59
C ALA A 106 0.29 15.56 -7.96
N PRO A 107 -0.53 16.34 -8.70
CA PRO A 107 -1.43 17.32 -8.11
C PRO A 107 -2.49 16.69 -7.19
N GLU A 108 -3.04 15.54 -7.59
CA GLU A 108 -4.05 14.82 -6.80
C GLU A 108 -3.45 14.26 -5.50
N ALA A 109 -2.27 13.64 -5.60
CA ALA A 109 -1.51 13.21 -4.43
C ALA A 109 -1.22 14.40 -3.48
N ALA A 110 -0.83 15.56 -4.02
CA ALA A 110 -0.51 16.74 -3.23
C ALA A 110 -1.72 17.30 -2.46
N LYS A 111 -2.92 17.34 -3.06
CA LYS A 111 -4.15 17.76 -2.36
C LYS A 111 -4.45 16.87 -1.16
N ALA A 112 -4.26 15.56 -1.31
CA ALA A 112 -4.44 14.58 -0.24
C ALA A 112 -3.29 14.56 0.79
N GLY A 113 -2.26 15.40 0.62
CA GLY A 113 -1.08 15.44 1.50
C GLY A 113 -0.07 14.31 1.27
N ALA A 114 -0.21 13.57 0.17
CA ALA A 114 0.64 12.44 -0.20
C ALA A 114 1.80 12.82 -1.12
N LYS A 115 2.79 11.94 -1.15
CA LYS A 115 3.92 11.98 -2.07
C LYS A 115 3.83 10.90 -3.15
N VAL A 116 4.66 11.01 -4.19
CA VAL A 116 4.72 10.07 -5.30
C VAL A 116 6.13 9.49 -5.45
N VAL A 117 6.26 8.17 -5.41
CA VAL A 117 7.45 7.44 -5.88
C VAL A 117 7.30 7.17 -7.36
N ILE A 118 8.33 7.48 -8.13
CA ILE A 118 8.35 7.23 -9.57
C ILE A 118 9.01 5.88 -9.84
N ARG A 119 8.21 4.91 -10.31
CA ARG A 119 8.69 3.62 -10.79
C ARG A 119 9.23 3.77 -12.20
N MET A 120 10.55 3.92 -12.29
CA MET A 120 11.25 4.19 -13.54
C MET A 120 11.11 3.11 -14.63
N PRO A 121 11.09 1.79 -14.33
CA PRO A 121 11.03 0.76 -15.38
C PRO A 121 9.67 0.68 -16.08
N ASP A 122 8.61 1.24 -15.48
CA ASP A 122 7.27 1.35 -16.10
C ASP A 122 7.26 2.34 -17.29
N TRP A 123 8.43 2.83 -17.68
CA TRP A 123 8.71 3.33 -19.02
C TRP A 123 8.34 2.32 -20.11
N TYR A 124 8.61 1.04 -19.88
CA TYR A 124 8.33 -0.04 -20.81
C TYR A 124 6.90 -0.57 -20.65
N PRO A 125 6.26 -1.10 -21.71
CA PRO A 125 4.85 -1.51 -21.65
C PRO A 125 4.63 -2.93 -21.11
N ASN A 126 5.71 -3.70 -20.92
CA ASN A 126 5.64 -5.13 -20.64
C ASN A 126 6.08 -5.45 -19.22
N PHE A 127 5.55 -6.55 -18.69
CA PHE A 127 5.98 -7.16 -17.43
C PHE A 127 6.15 -8.68 -17.63
N PRO A 128 7.37 -9.24 -17.57
CA PRO A 128 8.67 -8.58 -17.40
C PRO A 128 8.99 -7.50 -18.43
N TYR A 129 9.81 -6.52 -18.02
CA TYR A 129 10.27 -5.43 -18.87
C TYR A 129 11.17 -5.98 -19.99
N LYS A 130 10.96 -5.50 -21.23
CA LYS A 130 11.79 -5.91 -22.37
C LYS A 130 13.03 -5.02 -22.46
N TRP A 131 14.17 -5.57 -22.06
CA TRP A 131 15.45 -4.90 -22.22
C TRP A 131 15.77 -4.65 -23.70
N ILE A 132 16.32 -3.48 -23.99
CA ILE A 132 16.73 -3.07 -25.35
C ILE A 132 18.24 -2.86 -25.38
N SER A 133 18.74 -1.91 -24.59
CA SER A 133 20.15 -1.60 -24.43
C SER A 133 20.35 -0.64 -23.27
N TRP A 134 21.60 -0.53 -22.81
CA TRP A 134 21.98 0.49 -21.84
C TRP A 134 21.72 1.92 -22.33
N SER A 135 21.97 2.21 -23.62
CA SER A 135 21.71 3.55 -24.16
C SER A 135 20.22 3.88 -24.20
N ASN A 136 19.37 2.89 -24.49
CA ASN A 136 17.93 3.07 -24.45
C ASN A 136 17.44 3.33 -23.01
N TRP A 137 17.89 2.52 -22.05
CA TRP A 137 17.50 2.67 -20.65
C TRP A 137 17.95 4.01 -20.05
N LEU A 138 19.22 4.39 -20.22
CA LEU A 138 19.71 5.66 -19.67
C LEU A 138 19.07 6.88 -20.37
N SER A 139 18.74 6.78 -21.66
CA SER A 139 17.96 7.82 -22.34
C SER A 139 16.54 7.96 -21.77
N ALA A 140 15.92 6.86 -21.34
CA ALA A 140 14.62 6.89 -20.68
C ALA A 140 14.73 7.54 -19.29
N VAL A 141 15.73 7.14 -18.49
CA VAL A 141 16.08 7.74 -17.19
C VAL A 141 16.25 9.26 -17.31
N ASP A 142 17.05 9.71 -18.28
CA ASP A 142 17.31 11.13 -18.52
C ASP A 142 16.06 11.90 -18.92
N THR A 143 15.19 11.28 -19.72
CA THR A 143 13.91 11.86 -20.12
C THR A 143 12.99 12.05 -18.92
N GLN A 144 12.89 11.05 -18.04
CA GLN A 144 12.07 11.13 -16.82
C GLN A 144 12.57 12.22 -15.87
N LEU A 145 13.89 12.27 -15.62
CA LEU A 145 14.53 13.30 -14.79
C LEU A 145 14.29 14.71 -15.35
N ALA A 146 14.41 14.87 -16.68
CA ALA A 146 14.15 16.14 -17.34
C ALA A 146 12.69 16.59 -17.23
N LYS A 147 11.74 15.67 -17.39
CA LYS A 147 10.31 15.96 -17.23
C LYS A 147 9.96 16.40 -15.81
N VAL A 148 10.46 15.71 -14.79
CA VAL A 148 10.23 16.10 -13.38
C VAL A 148 10.84 17.45 -13.06
N ARG A 149 12.08 17.71 -13.51
CA ARG A 149 12.71 19.02 -13.34
C ARG A 149 11.90 20.14 -14.03
N ALA A 150 11.34 19.87 -15.21
CA ALA A 150 10.56 20.85 -15.96
C ALA A 150 9.14 21.07 -15.40
N SER A 151 8.56 20.09 -14.70
CA SER A 151 7.20 20.19 -14.17
C SER A 151 7.10 21.05 -12.92
N GLY A 152 8.19 21.19 -12.16
CA GLY A 152 8.18 21.88 -10.88
C GLY A 152 7.46 21.11 -9.77
N ALA A 153 7.16 19.82 -9.96
CA ALA A 153 6.55 18.98 -8.93
C ALA A 153 7.45 18.89 -7.69
N THR A 154 6.90 19.16 -6.51
CA THR A 154 7.64 19.20 -5.24
C THR A 154 7.34 18.03 -4.31
N ASN A 155 6.36 17.18 -4.65
CA ASN A 155 5.93 16.04 -3.85
C ASN A 155 6.44 14.69 -4.38
N ILE A 156 7.48 14.68 -5.21
CA ILE A 156 8.16 13.44 -5.58
C ILE A 156 8.96 12.94 -4.37
N ALA A 157 8.61 11.75 -3.88
CA ALA A 157 9.26 11.11 -2.73
C ALA A 157 10.58 10.46 -3.10
N ALA A 158 10.63 9.71 -4.21
CA ALA A 158 11.80 8.96 -4.62
C ALA A 158 11.75 8.52 -6.08
N TRP A 159 12.93 8.21 -6.62
CA TRP A 159 13.12 7.42 -7.84
C TRP A 159 13.26 5.94 -7.48
N GLU A 160 12.35 5.08 -7.92
CA GLU A 160 12.49 3.63 -7.82
C GLU A 160 13.11 3.12 -9.12
N LEU A 161 14.41 2.77 -9.06
CA LEU A 161 15.22 2.56 -10.28
C LEU A 161 14.81 1.32 -11.06
N TRP A 162 14.35 0.28 -10.37
CA TRP A 162 13.87 -0.96 -10.97
C TRP A 162 12.81 -1.61 -10.08
N ASN A 163 12.11 -2.59 -10.63
CA ASN A 163 11.00 -3.27 -9.97
C ASN A 163 11.14 -4.78 -10.17
N GLU A 164 11.13 -5.54 -9.07
CA GLU A 164 11.21 -7.01 -9.06
C GLU A 164 12.37 -7.57 -9.89
N PRO A 165 13.62 -7.13 -9.68
CA PRO A 165 14.75 -7.52 -10.53
C PRO A 165 15.06 -9.02 -10.50
N ASP A 166 14.72 -9.71 -9.42
CA ASP A 166 14.81 -11.16 -9.28
C ASP A 166 13.85 -11.93 -10.22
N PHE A 167 12.90 -11.24 -10.83
CA PHE A 167 11.99 -11.77 -11.84
C PHE A 167 12.12 -11.06 -13.21
N THR A 168 12.34 -9.75 -13.22
CA THR A 168 12.18 -8.92 -14.43
C THR A 168 13.48 -8.46 -15.08
N TRP A 169 14.63 -8.65 -14.42
CA TRP A 169 15.91 -8.17 -14.94
C TRP A 169 16.49 -9.10 -16.00
N ASP A 170 16.83 -8.56 -17.17
CA ASP A 170 17.48 -9.31 -18.26
C ASP A 170 18.99 -9.46 -18.00
N THR A 171 19.34 -10.41 -17.13
CA THR A 171 20.75 -10.67 -16.79
C THR A 171 21.60 -11.05 -18.00
N THR A 172 21.00 -11.66 -19.02
CA THR A 172 21.72 -12.12 -20.22
C THR A 172 22.22 -10.95 -21.05
N ASN A 173 21.37 -9.95 -21.27
CA ASN A 173 21.69 -8.83 -22.17
C ASN A 173 22.10 -7.55 -21.43
N ALA A 174 21.68 -7.36 -20.18
CA ALA A 174 22.02 -6.18 -19.37
C ALA A 174 23.25 -6.38 -18.48
N GLY A 175 23.62 -7.64 -18.18
CA GLY A 175 24.58 -8.01 -17.15
C GLY A 175 23.92 -8.18 -15.78
N SER A 176 24.70 -8.38 -14.72
CA SER A 176 24.17 -8.52 -13.35
C SER A 176 23.34 -7.31 -12.92
N PHE A 177 22.29 -7.53 -12.14
CA PHE A 177 21.45 -6.45 -11.62
C PHE A 177 22.25 -5.44 -10.79
N ASP A 178 23.17 -5.88 -9.92
CA ASP A 178 23.91 -4.96 -9.03
C ASP A 178 24.76 -3.94 -9.80
N ALA A 179 25.51 -4.41 -10.81
CA ALA A 179 26.24 -3.52 -11.73
C ALA A 179 25.29 -2.57 -12.49
N GLY A 180 24.11 -3.06 -12.86
CA GLY A 180 23.09 -2.27 -13.53
C GLY A 180 22.43 -1.21 -12.63
N TRP A 181 22.21 -1.55 -11.37
CA TRP A 181 21.76 -0.67 -10.31
C TRP A 181 22.79 0.45 -10.09
N ALA A 182 24.06 0.11 -9.86
CA ALA A 182 25.12 1.09 -9.65
C ALA A 182 25.26 2.06 -10.85
N ARG A 183 25.14 1.54 -12.08
CA ARG A 183 25.16 2.35 -13.30
C ARG A 183 23.98 3.31 -13.38
N THR A 184 22.77 2.83 -13.11
CA THR A 184 21.55 3.66 -13.15
C THR A 184 21.56 4.70 -12.02
N TYR A 185 22.01 4.31 -10.82
CA TYR A 185 22.19 5.19 -9.67
C TYR A 185 23.12 6.35 -9.97
N ALA A 186 24.28 6.07 -10.58
CA ALA A 186 25.24 7.09 -10.98
C ALA A 186 24.64 8.07 -12.02
N GLU A 187 23.88 7.55 -12.99
CA GLU A 187 23.20 8.38 -13.99
C GLU A 187 22.22 9.35 -13.32
N VAL A 188 21.34 8.84 -12.43
CA VAL A 188 20.39 9.67 -11.68
C VAL A 188 21.13 10.71 -10.85
N ARG A 189 22.14 10.31 -10.06
CA ARG A 189 22.87 11.23 -9.19
C ARG A 189 23.64 12.31 -9.94
N SER A 190 24.04 12.06 -11.18
CA SER A 190 24.70 13.07 -12.02
C SER A 190 23.77 14.23 -12.42
N LYS A 191 22.44 14.02 -12.41
CA LYS A 191 21.43 14.99 -12.86
C LYS A 191 20.46 15.42 -11.77
N ASP A 192 20.28 14.59 -10.74
CA ASP A 192 19.46 14.83 -9.56
C ASP A 192 20.22 14.36 -8.29
N PRO A 193 20.98 15.26 -7.66
CA PRO A 193 21.78 14.91 -6.49
C PRO A 193 20.95 14.80 -5.20
N THR A 194 19.67 15.19 -5.21
CA THR A 194 18.91 15.43 -3.97
C THR A 194 17.69 14.53 -3.78
N THR A 195 16.98 14.17 -4.85
CA THR A 195 15.78 13.34 -4.70
C THR A 195 16.16 11.95 -4.21
N PRO A 196 15.49 11.39 -3.19
CA PRO A 196 15.77 10.04 -2.71
C PRO A 196 15.71 8.98 -3.83
N ILE A 197 16.54 7.95 -3.71
CA ILE A 197 16.46 6.75 -4.54
C ILE A 197 15.96 5.60 -3.67
N GLN A 198 14.97 4.86 -4.20
CA GLN A 198 14.36 3.68 -3.59
C GLN A 198 14.75 2.42 -4.37
N GLY A 199 14.99 1.31 -3.68
CA GLY A 199 15.24 0.00 -4.27
C GLY A 199 15.76 -1.04 -3.27
N PRO A 200 16.05 -2.27 -3.69
CA PRO A 200 16.01 -2.77 -5.07
C PRO A 200 14.63 -3.26 -5.52
N SER A 201 13.64 -3.27 -4.62
CA SER A 201 12.26 -3.69 -4.90
C SER A 201 12.14 -5.15 -5.34
N PHE A 202 12.82 -6.07 -4.64
CA PHE A 202 12.66 -7.52 -4.84
C PHE A 202 11.21 -7.97 -4.65
N THR A 203 10.82 -9.06 -5.33
CA THR A 203 9.46 -9.65 -5.26
C THR A 203 9.03 -10.05 -3.85
N HIS A 204 10.00 -10.31 -2.97
CA HIS A 204 9.81 -10.66 -1.56
C HIS A 204 11.07 -10.34 -0.75
N TRP A 205 10.96 -10.41 0.58
CA TRP A 205 12.14 -10.40 1.43
C TRP A 205 12.91 -11.73 1.30
N ASP A 206 14.17 -11.64 0.89
CA ASP A 206 15.15 -12.72 1.01
C ASP A 206 16.50 -12.11 1.39
N VAL A 207 17.04 -12.54 2.54
CA VAL A 207 18.34 -12.09 3.03
C VAL A 207 19.47 -12.45 2.07
N ASN A 208 19.35 -13.57 1.33
CA ASN A 208 20.36 -14.02 0.38
C ASN A 208 20.34 -13.19 -0.92
N LEU A 209 19.27 -12.44 -1.19
CA LEU A 209 19.22 -11.44 -2.25
C LEU A 209 19.64 -10.06 -1.74
N MET A 210 19.14 -9.66 -0.56
CA MET A 210 19.34 -8.32 -0.01
C MET A 210 20.78 -8.08 0.46
N THR A 211 21.41 -9.04 1.14
CA THR A 211 22.78 -8.86 1.66
C THR A 211 23.79 -8.62 0.53
N PRO A 212 23.89 -9.48 -0.52
CA PRO A 212 24.82 -9.23 -1.62
C PRO A 212 24.55 -7.92 -2.37
N PHE A 213 23.28 -7.57 -2.58
CA PHE A 213 22.89 -6.30 -3.19
C PHE A 213 23.42 -5.10 -2.38
N LEU A 214 23.20 -5.09 -1.05
CA LEU A 214 23.66 -4.00 -0.19
C LEU A 214 25.18 -3.94 -0.10
N ASP A 215 25.86 -5.09 -0.06
CA ASP A 215 27.33 -5.16 -0.07
C ASP A 215 27.91 -4.54 -1.36
N ASP A 216 27.34 -4.88 -2.53
CA ASP A 216 27.75 -4.28 -3.81
C ASP A 216 27.41 -2.78 -3.85
N ALA A 217 26.21 -2.39 -3.41
CA ALA A 217 25.79 -1.00 -3.37
C ALA A 217 26.71 -0.15 -2.46
N ILE A 218 27.17 -0.69 -1.33
CA ILE A 218 28.17 -0.03 -0.46
C ILE A 218 29.49 0.12 -1.20
N ALA A 219 30.00 -0.96 -1.81
CA ALA A 219 31.27 -0.95 -2.54
C ALA A 219 31.27 0.06 -3.70
N ASN A 220 30.14 0.21 -4.37
CA ASN A 220 29.96 1.10 -5.52
C ASN A 220 29.39 2.48 -5.17
N LYS A 221 29.21 2.82 -3.88
CA LYS A 221 28.61 4.09 -3.41
C LYS A 221 27.21 4.36 -3.99
N ALA A 222 26.44 3.30 -4.16
CA ALA A 222 25.11 3.27 -4.75
C ALA A 222 24.02 2.82 -3.77
N VAL A 223 24.24 2.95 -2.46
CA VAL A 223 23.24 2.58 -1.43
C VAL A 223 21.95 3.39 -1.63
N PRO A 224 20.77 2.74 -1.72
CA PRO A 224 19.50 3.47 -1.81
C PRO A 224 19.26 4.30 -0.55
N ASN A 225 18.55 5.42 -0.70
CA ASN A 225 18.08 6.19 0.45
C ASN A 225 16.95 5.47 1.20
N ILE A 226 16.17 4.67 0.46
CA ILE A 226 15.03 3.90 0.97
C ILE A 226 15.18 2.47 0.47
N VAL A 227 15.38 1.52 1.38
CA VAL A 227 15.37 0.09 1.03
C VAL A 227 13.92 -0.35 0.78
N SER A 228 13.68 -1.09 -0.30
CA SER A 228 12.35 -1.59 -0.67
C SER A 228 12.37 -3.05 -1.12
N TRP A 229 11.25 -3.72 -0.84
CA TRP A 229 10.86 -5.05 -1.32
C TRP A 229 9.33 -5.14 -1.26
N HIS A 230 8.77 -6.25 -1.75
CA HIS A 230 7.34 -6.50 -1.72
C HIS A 230 6.94 -7.56 -0.68
N GLU A 231 5.72 -7.45 -0.13
CA GLU A 231 5.15 -8.42 0.81
C GLU A 231 3.74 -8.84 0.32
N LEU A 232 3.70 -9.58 -0.78
CA LEU A 232 2.47 -9.90 -1.52
C LEU A 232 1.95 -11.33 -1.26
N GLY A 233 2.75 -12.18 -0.61
CA GLY A 233 2.45 -13.61 -0.37
C GLY A 233 1.45 -13.90 0.76
N GLY A 234 0.91 -12.86 1.41
CA GLY A 234 -0.03 -12.98 2.52
C GLY A 234 0.64 -13.04 3.89
N ALA A 235 -0.18 -13.06 4.95
CA ALA A 235 0.31 -12.85 6.32
C ALA A 235 1.32 -13.91 6.80
N SER A 236 1.28 -15.13 6.24
CA SER A 236 2.20 -16.21 6.59
C SER A 236 3.60 -16.05 6.01
N THR A 237 3.80 -15.12 5.07
CA THR A 237 5.10 -14.92 4.39
C THR A 237 5.74 -13.58 4.71
N ILE A 238 5.12 -12.75 5.56
CA ILE A 238 5.67 -11.46 5.96
C ILE A 238 7.00 -11.68 6.68
N ALA A 239 8.04 -10.98 6.25
CA ALA A 239 9.34 -11.00 6.93
C ALA A 239 9.18 -10.58 8.42
N ALA A 240 9.71 -11.41 9.31
CA ALA A 240 9.67 -11.21 10.76
C ALA A 240 10.99 -10.65 11.31
#